data_AF-E3L7F2-F1
#
_entry.id   AF-E3L7F2-F1
#
_cell.length_a   1.000
_cell.length_b   1.000
_cell.length_c   1.000
_cell.angle_alpha   90.00
_cell.angle_beta   90.00
_cell.angle_gamma   90.00
#
_symmetry.space_group_name_H-M   'P 1'
#
loop_
_entity.id
_entity.type
_entity.pdbx_description
1 polymer ?
#
loop_
_entity_poly.entity_id
_entity_poly.type
_entity_poly.pdbx_seq_one_letter_code
_entity_poly.pdbx_strand_id
1 'polypeptide(L)'
;MTNPKDLRAWFEGHLKLLKLERASEKEEFDLLTSEKVKRGQTKLLERMGISIGALGVRSTNIGLGGKTIVELERPAQYHTEPKLPYHTLRSGVPVGIIDNEVGSTKSSKKSSASSSGDKLKVIEGVVSRVTETSIAMTVSSLKDDADQLELPARCRLIKLADTATFDRLEQTMEQIWEACKNLDPGGPSSEKHVKLPAKDSTPVNKELAKENSYGTPSVPHSKSNCSEEDANLPVDSSVSLTESASRVN
;
A
#
# COMPACT_ATOMS: atom_id res chain seq x y z
N MET A 1 -6.39 25.95 17.57
CA MET A 1 -5.15 26.63 17.15
C MET A 1 -5.56 27.90 16.42
N THR A 2 -5.33 29.08 16.99
CA THR A 2 -5.89 30.34 16.47
C THR A 2 -4.84 31.29 15.89
N ASN A 3 -3.54 31.01 16.08
CA ASN A 3 -2.44 31.82 15.57
C ASN A 3 -1.76 31.13 14.37
N PRO A 4 -1.56 31.81 13.22
CA PRO A 4 -0.88 31.25 12.06
C PRO A 4 0.57 30.80 12.33
N LYS A 5 1.24 31.40 13.32
CA LYS A 5 2.59 30.96 13.74
C LYS A 5 2.57 29.59 14.42
N ASP A 6 1.56 29.34 15.25
CA ASP A 6 1.40 28.06 15.95
C ASP A 6 1.08 26.94 14.95
N LEU A 7 0.28 27.27 13.92
CA LEU A 7 -0.03 26.34 12.84
C LEU A 7 1.23 25.96 12.05
N ARG A 8 2.06 26.95 11.68
CA ARG A 8 3.32 26.70 10.99
C ARG A 8 4.27 25.84 11.82
N ALA A 9 4.43 26.16 13.11
CA ALA A 9 5.27 25.37 14.01
C ALA A 9 4.76 23.93 14.15
N TRP A 10 3.44 23.73 14.15
CA TRP A 10 2.82 22.40 14.16
C TRP A 10 3.13 21.59 12.89
N PHE A 11 3.02 22.22 11.71
CA PHE A 11 3.36 21.59 10.42
C PHE A 11 4.84 21.22 10.34
N GLU A 12 5.74 22.15 10.68
CA GLU A 12 7.18 21.91 10.70
C GLU A 12 7.54 20.81 11.69
N GLY A 13 6.88 20.78 12.86
CA GLY A 13 7.00 19.71 13.84
C GLY A 13 6.60 18.34 13.28
N HIS A 14 5.43 18.24 12.62
CA HIS A 14 4.96 16.99 12.02
C HIS A 14 5.87 16.50 10.89
N LEU A 15 6.31 17.39 9.99
CA LEU A 15 7.24 17.03 8.93
C LEU A 15 8.58 16.53 9.49
N LYS A 16 9.06 17.13 10.58
CA LYS A 16 10.26 16.65 11.27
C LYS A 16 10.05 15.24 11.83
N LEU A 17 8.92 15.00 12.49
CA LEU A 17 8.60 13.68 13.05
C LEU A 17 8.47 12.61 11.95
N LEU A 18 7.80 12.92 10.83
CA LEU A 18 7.69 12.02 9.69
C LEU A 18 9.05 11.65 9.09
N LYS A 19 9.97 12.61 8.99
CA LYS A 19 11.34 12.35 8.50
C LYS A 19 12.15 11.47 9.45
N LEU A 20 11.99 11.67 10.76
CA LEU A 20 12.63 10.83 11.77
C LEU A 20 12.09 9.40 11.72
N GLU A 21 10.77 9.25 11.63
CA GLU A 21 10.12 7.93 11.51
C GLU A 21 10.57 7.20 10.23
N ARG A 22 10.57 7.89 9.07
CA ARG A 22 11.07 7.32 7.81
C ARG A 22 12.51 6.83 7.95
N ALA A 23 13.38 7.61 8.59
CA ALA A 23 14.77 7.25 8.78
C ALA A 23 14.92 6.02 9.70
N SER A 24 14.17 5.99 10.81
CA SER A 24 14.16 4.85 11.74
C SER A 24 13.67 3.57 11.08
N GLU A 25 12.54 3.62 10.36
CA GLU A 25 11.98 2.45 9.67
C GLU A 25 12.97 1.92 8.62
N LYS A 26 13.58 2.82 7.83
CA LYS A 26 14.55 2.44 6.82
C LYS A 26 15.78 1.77 7.43
N GLU A 27 16.31 2.32 8.52
CA GLU A 27 17.47 1.77 9.21
C GLU A 27 17.17 0.38 9.80
N GLU A 28 16.02 0.22 10.45
CA GLU A 28 15.60 -1.08 11.00
C GLU A 28 15.48 -2.14 9.91
N PHE A 29 14.78 -1.81 8.82
CA PHE A 29 14.60 -2.73 7.70
C PHE A 29 15.90 -3.03 6.97
N ASP A 30 16.78 -2.05 6.79
CA ASP A 30 18.07 -2.25 6.15
C ASP A 30 18.97 -3.13 7.01
N LEU A 31 19.01 -2.92 8.34
CA LEU A 31 19.77 -3.79 9.24
C LEU A 31 19.22 -5.23 9.24
N LEU A 32 17.90 -5.38 9.31
CA LEU A 32 17.25 -6.68 9.33
C LEU A 32 17.46 -7.43 8.01
N THR A 33 17.38 -6.71 6.90
CA THR A 33 17.39 -7.29 5.56
C THR A 33 18.81 -7.44 5.03
N SER A 34 19.63 -6.39 5.01
CA SER A 34 20.96 -6.43 4.39
C SER A 34 21.86 -7.49 5.03
N GLU A 35 21.98 -7.54 6.35
CA GLU A 35 22.85 -8.49 7.04
C GLU A 35 22.35 -9.93 6.91
N LYS A 36 21.07 -10.18 7.16
CA LYS A 36 20.51 -11.54 7.14
C LYS A 36 20.39 -12.09 5.72
N VAL A 37 20.11 -11.23 4.74
CA VAL A 37 20.08 -11.60 3.32
C VAL A 37 21.47 -11.94 2.83
N LYS A 38 22.49 -11.11 3.12
CA LYS A 38 23.89 -11.38 2.76
C LYS A 38 24.41 -12.68 3.39
N ARG A 39 23.99 -13.00 4.61
CA ARG A 39 24.33 -14.26 5.30
C ARG A 39 23.51 -15.48 4.85
N GLY A 40 22.59 -15.33 3.89
CA GLY A 40 21.79 -16.44 3.37
C GLY A 40 20.78 -17.03 4.36
N GLN A 41 20.33 -16.26 5.36
CA GLN A 41 19.44 -16.74 6.43
C GLN A 41 17.95 -16.81 6.01
N THR A 42 17.66 -17.31 4.82
CA THR A 42 16.30 -17.36 4.24
C THR A 42 15.29 -18.01 5.16
N LYS A 43 15.64 -19.14 5.79
CA LYS A 43 14.74 -19.88 6.69
C LYS A 43 14.35 -19.12 7.95
N LEU A 44 15.25 -18.26 8.46
CA LEU A 44 14.94 -17.40 9.60
C LEU A 44 13.97 -16.30 9.18
N LEU A 45 14.21 -15.68 8.02
CA LEU A 45 13.34 -14.62 7.46
C LEU A 45 11.96 -15.17 7.07
N GLU A 46 11.88 -16.42 6.59
CA GLU A 46 10.62 -17.14 6.36
C GLU A 46 9.83 -17.35 7.64
N ARG A 47 10.50 -17.77 8.74
CA ARG A 47 9.83 -17.95 10.03
C ARG A 47 9.26 -16.63 10.57
N MET A 48 9.95 -15.52 10.32
CA MET A 48 9.47 -14.18 10.68
C MET A 48 8.39 -13.65 9.73
N GLY A 49 8.11 -14.34 8.63
CA GLY A 49 7.10 -13.95 7.65
C GLY A 49 7.46 -12.76 6.76
N ILE A 50 8.74 -12.36 6.74
CA ILE A 50 9.25 -11.20 5.99
C ILE A 50 9.91 -11.57 4.66
N SER A 51 10.22 -12.84 4.44
CA SER A 51 10.78 -13.34 3.19
C SER A 51 10.19 -14.70 2.82
N ILE A 52 10.15 -15.01 1.53
CA ILE A 52 9.81 -16.33 1.00
C ILE A 52 10.89 -16.72 0.00
N GLY A 53 11.57 -17.83 0.26
CA GLY A 53 12.62 -18.35 -0.59
C GLY A 53 12.14 -19.34 -1.64
N ALA A 54 13.06 -19.63 -2.57
CA ALA A 54 12.94 -20.70 -3.55
C ALA A 54 11.67 -20.63 -4.42
N LEU A 55 11.23 -19.43 -4.76
CA LEU A 55 10.10 -19.20 -5.66
C LEU A 55 10.54 -19.33 -7.13
N GLY A 56 9.61 -19.76 -7.97
CA GLY A 56 9.72 -19.76 -9.42
C GLY A 56 8.77 -18.74 -10.03
N VAL A 57 9.11 -18.24 -11.22
CA VAL A 57 8.23 -17.35 -11.98
C VAL A 57 7.14 -18.19 -12.64
N ARG A 58 5.89 -17.97 -12.23
CA ARG A 58 4.71 -18.62 -12.82
C ARG A 58 4.30 -17.94 -14.11
N SER A 59 4.21 -16.61 -14.08
CA SER A 59 3.85 -15.80 -15.24
C SER A 59 4.37 -14.38 -15.10
N THR A 60 4.60 -13.72 -16.24
CA THR A 60 4.95 -12.30 -16.34
C THR A 60 3.96 -11.65 -17.29
N ASN A 61 3.12 -10.75 -16.77
CA ASN A 61 2.07 -10.08 -17.52
C ASN A 61 2.29 -8.56 -17.51
N ILE A 62 1.68 -7.84 -18.45
CA ILE A 62 1.63 -6.38 -18.42
C ILE A 62 0.27 -5.96 -17.84
N GLY A 63 0.28 -5.24 -16.72
CA GLY A 63 -0.89 -4.78 -16.01
C GLY A 63 -1.34 -3.38 -16.40
N LEU A 64 -2.26 -2.83 -15.59
CA LEU A 64 -2.77 -1.47 -15.77
C LEU A 64 -1.62 -0.44 -15.68
N GLY A 65 -1.65 0.54 -16.59
CA GLY A 65 -0.63 1.58 -16.65
C GLY A 65 0.71 1.10 -17.21
N GLY A 66 0.72 -0.01 -17.97
CA GLY A 66 1.91 -0.53 -18.66
C GLY A 66 2.94 -1.17 -17.71
N LYS A 67 2.59 -1.38 -16.43
CA LYS A 67 3.52 -1.93 -15.45
C LYS A 67 3.57 -3.45 -15.53
N THR A 68 4.77 -4.02 -15.44
CA THR A 68 4.94 -5.47 -15.41
C THR A 68 4.47 -6.06 -14.08
N ILE A 69 3.64 -7.09 -14.15
CA ILE A 69 3.19 -7.90 -13.03
C ILE A 69 3.88 -9.26 -13.14
N VAL A 70 4.62 -9.64 -12.10
CA VAL A 70 5.28 -10.93 -11.97
C VAL A 70 4.51 -11.75 -10.96
N GLU A 71 4.07 -12.93 -11.36
CA GLU A 71 3.47 -13.92 -10.47
C GLU A 71 4.49 -14.98 -10.10
N LEU A 72 4.67 -15.18 -8.79
CA LEU A 72 5.62 -16.11 -8.21
C LEU A 72 4.88 -17.24 -7.49
N GLU A 73 5.37 -18.46 -7.62
CA GLU A 73 4.83 -19.64 -6.95
C GLU A 73 5.95 -20.56 -6.45
N ARG A 74 5.58 -21.61 -5.70
CA ARG A 74 6.52 -22.69 -5.34
C ARG A 74 6.51 -23.76 -6.43
N PRO A 75 7.52 -23.83 -7.31
CA PRO A 75 7.55 -24.84 -8.36
C PRO A 75 7.80 -26.23 -7.77
N ALA A 76 7.20 -27.25 -8.40
CA ALA A 76 7.35 -28.67 -7.99
C ALA A 76 8.81 -29.18 -8.05
N GLN A 77 9.69 -28.48 -8.78
CA GLN A 77 11.12 -28.80 -8.87
C GLN A 77 11.86 -28.59 -7.53
N TYR A 78 11.38 -27.67 -6.70
CA TYR A 78 12.04 -27.30 -5.43
C TYR A 78 11.21 -27.62 -4.20
N HIS A 79 9.91 -27.91 -4.37
CA HIS A 79 8.96 -28.07 -3.28
C HIS A 79 8.00 -29.21 -3.53
N THR A 80 7.63 -29.91 -2.47
CA THR A 80 6.61 -30.98 -2.51
C THR A 80 5.19 -30.43 -2.43
N GLU A 81 5.00 -29.29 -1.75
CA GLU A 81 3.71 -28.63 -1.60
C GLU A 81 3.72 -27.25 -2.27
N PRO A 82 2.66 -26.88 -3.03
CA PRO A 82 2.55 -25.59 -3.69
C PRO A 82 2.19 -24.46 -2.71
N LYS A 83 1.74 -24.81 -1.50
CA LYS A 83 1.33 -23.86 -0.46
C LYS A 83 2.51 -23.00 -0.01
N LEU A 84 2.32 -21.69 0.03
CA LEU A 84 3.32 -20.75 0.51
C LEU A 84 3.54 -20.93 2.03
N PRO A 85 4.78 -20.77 2.52
CA PRO A 85 5.03 -20.73 3.95
C PRO A 85 4.32 -19.53 4.58
N TYR A 86 4.18 -19.55 5.91
CA TYR A 86 3.63 -18.43 6.65
C TYR A 86 4.34 -17.11 6.28
N HIS A 87 3.56 -16.07 5.98
CA HIS A 87 4.07 -14.76 5.62
C HIS A 87 3.11 -13.65 6.06
N THR A 88 3.65 -12.45 6.28
CA THR A 88 2.85 -11.24 6.55
C THR A 88 2.63 -10.40 5.29
N LEU A 89 2.98 -10.92 4.11
CA LEU A 89 2.82 -10.23 2.84
C LEU A 89 1.34 -10.06 2.49
N ARG A 90 0.96 -8.83 2.15
CA ARG A 90 -0.40 -8.42 1.79
C ARG A 90 -0.32 -7.48 0.59
N SER A 91 -1.43 -7.32 -0.12
CA SER A 91 -1.53 -6.31 -1.18
C SER A 91 -1.15 -4.93 -0.66
N GLY A 92 -0.37 -4.19 -1.44
CA GLY A 92 0.15 -2.86 -1.08
C GLY A 92 1.50 -2.87 -0.38
N VAL A 93 2.01 -4.02 0.07
CA VAL A 93 3.33 -4.09 0.73
C VAL A 93 4.46 -3.98 -0.29
N PRO A 94 5.48 -3.12 -0.07
CA PRO A 94 6.66 -3.06 -0.92
C PRO A 94 7.56 -4.27 -0.69
N VAL A 95 8.03 -4.86 -1.79
CA VAL A 95 8.82 -6.09 -1.81
C VAL A 95 9.90 -6.03 -2.88
N GLY A 96 10.96 -6.79 -2.67
CA GLY A 96 12.07 -6.97 -3.61
C GLY A 96 12.25 -8.43 -3.98
N ILE A 97 12.51 -8.70 -5.27
CA ILE A 97 12.99 -9.99 -5.75
C ILE A 97 14.51 -9.96 -5.78
N ILE A 98 15.11 -11.01 -5.20
CA ILE A 98 16.54 -11.29 -5.32
C ILE A 98 16.76 -12.75 -5.74
N ASP A 99 18.01 -13.09 -6.06
CA ASP A 99 18.39 -14.49 -6.25
C ASP A 99 18.39 -15.24 -4.90
N ASN A 100 17.79 -16.44 -4.91
CA ASN A 100 17.72 -17.30 -3.75
C ASN A 100 19.09 -17.82 -3.28
N GLU A 101 20.11 -17.88 -4.14
CA GLU A 101 21.43 -18.39 -3.76
C GLU A 101 22.32 -17.33 -3.10
N VAL A 102 21.86 -16.07 -3.02
CA VAL A 102 22.61 -15.00 -2.34
C VAL A 102 22.87 -15.37 -0.88
N GLY A 103 24.16 -15.38 -0.53
CA GLY A 103 24.67 -15.71 0.81
C GLY A 103 24.89 -17.20 1.08
N SER A 104 24.63 -18.09 0.10
CA SER A 104 24.97 -19.51 0.22
C SER A 104 26.43 -19.74 -0.17
N THR A 105 27.17 -20.49 0.65
CA THR A 105 28.61 -20.80 0.43
C THR A 105 28.86 -21.81 -0.70
N LYS A 106 27.80 -22.31 -1.36
CA LYS A 106 27.92 -23.23 -2.49
C LYS A 106 27.97 -22.43 -3.78
N SER A 107 29.19 -22.17 -4.25
CA SER A 107 29.49 -21.54 -5.53
C SER A 107 28.81 -22.27 -6.71
N SER A 108 27.66 -21.77 -7.16
CA SER A 108 27.07 -22.20 -8.44
C SER A 108 27.82 -21.50 -9.57
N LYS A 109 28.69 -22.26 -10.24
CA LYS A 109 29.61 -21.84 -11.30
C LYS A 109 28.94 -21.46 -12.63
N LYS A 110 27.72 -20.90 -12.63
CA LYS A 110 27.00 -20.55 -13.86
C LYS A 110 25.94 -19.46 -13.66
N SER A 111 26.37 -18.24 -13.36
CA SER A 111 25.60 -17.02 -13.64
C SER A 111 26.56 -16.01 -14.27
N SER A 112 26.77 -16.15 -15.57
CA SER A 112 27.57 -15.24 -16.38
C SER A 112 26.80 -13.94 -16.64
N ALA A 113 27.50 -12.82 -16.46
CA ALA A 113 27.21 -11.45 -16.91
C ALA A 113 26.44 -10.51 -15.95
N SER A 114 27.12 -10.07 -14.89
CA SER A 114 27.33 -8.63 -14.63
C SER A 114 28.33 -8.44 -13.48
N SER A 115 29.61 -8.50 -13.82
CA SER A 115 30.69 -8.04 -12.96
C SER A 115 30.64 -6.52 -12.85
N SER A 116 30.02 -5.99 -11.79
CA SER A 116 30.19 -4.61 -11.31
C SER A 116 29.73 -4.50 -9.85
N GLY A 117 30.67 -4.77 -8.93
CA GLY A 117 30.71 -4.29 -7.54
C GLY A 117 29.52 -4.60 -6.63
N ASP A 118 29.65 -5.63 -5.78
CA ASP A 118 29.16 -5.77 -4.39
C ASP A 118 27.70 -5.38 -4.02
N LYS A 119 26.86 -5.05 -5.00
CA LYS A 119 25.47 -4.61 -4.81
C LYS A 119 24.55 -5.76 -5.22
N LEU A 120 23.73 -6.22 -4.28
CA LEU A 120 22.63 -7.13 -4.58
C LEU A 120 21.74 -6.51 -5.68
N LYS A 121 21.52 -7.25 -6.77
CA LYS A 121 20.48 -6.91 -7.76
C LYS A 121 19.12 -7.18 -7.10
N VAL A 122 18.45 -6.11 -6.68
CA VAL A 122 17.09 -6.17 -6.11
C VAL A 122 16.12 -5.59 -7.13
N ILE A 123 15.11 -6.37 -7.51
CA ILE A 123 14.02 -5.91 -8.36
C ILE A 123 12.87 -5.49 -7.45
N GLU A 124 12.67 -4.20 -7.31
CA GLU A 124 11.68 -3.63 -6.40
C GLU A 124 10.28 -3.59 -7.02
N GLY A 125 9.27 -3.76 -6.18
CA GLY A 125 7.88 -3.68 -6.59
C GLY A 125 6.93 -3.67 -5.40
N VAL A 126 5.64 -3.74 -5.71
CA VAL A 126 4.56 -3.74 -4.71
C VAL A 126 3.70 -4.97 -4.93
N VAL A 127 3.34 -5.66 -3.85
CA VAL A 127 2.45 -6.81 -3.92
C VAL A 127 1.07 -6.36 -4.41
N SER A 128 0.58 -6.98 -5.48
CA SER A 128 -0.75 -6.68 -6.03
C SER A 128 -1.78 -7.68 -5.53
N ARG A 129 -1.44 -8.98 -5.51
CA ARG A 129 -2.34 -10.05 -5.10
C ARG A 129 -1.58 -11.14 -4.35
N VAL A 130 -2.23 -11.70 -3.33
CA VAL A 130 -1.73 -12.81 -2.53
C VAL A 130 -2.76 -13.92 -2.52
N THR A 131 -2.32 -15.14 -2.76
CA THR A 131 -3.13 -16.37 -2.62
C THR A 131 -2.39 -17.36 -1.74
N GLU A 132 -2.99 -18.52 -1.46
CA GLU A 132 -2.32 -19.56 -0.66
C GLU A 132 -1.10 -20.17 -1.38
N THR A 133 -1.04 -20.12 -2.71
CA THR A 133 -0.01 -20.80 -3.52
C THR A 133 0.84 -19.85 -4.37
N SER A 134 0.37 -18.63 -4.61
CA SER A 134 1.07 -17.64 -5.44
C SER A 134 0.98 -16.22 -4.89
N ILE A 135 2.02 -15.42 -5.19
CA ILE A 135 2.08 -13.98 -4.93
C ILE A 135 2.35 -13.27 -6.24
N ALA A 136 1.50 -12.30 -6.58
CA ALA A 136 1.73 -11.40 -7.68
C ALA A 136 2.25 -10.06 -7.16
N MET A 137 3.25 -9.51 -7.84
CA MET A 137 3.80 -8.20 -7.57
C MET A 137 3.93 -7.38 -8.84
N THR A 138 3.68 -6.08 -8.71
CA THR A 138 3.89 -5.11 -9.77
C THR A 138 5.28 -4.51 -9.61
N VAL A 139 6.12 -4.67 -10.63
CA VAL A 139 7.50 -4.18 -10.64
C VAL A 139 7.51 -2.66 -10.80
N SER A 140 8.37 -1.99 -10.04
CA SER A 140 8.46 -0.52 -9.97
C SER A 140 9.58 0.08 -10.84
N SER A 141 10.16 -0.68 -11.77
CA SER A 141 11.27 -0.23 -12.61
C SER A 141 10.96 1.11 -13.30
N LEU A 142 11.59 2.17 -12.79
CA LEU A 142 11.50 3.57 -13.26
C LEU A 142 12.55 3.90 -14.34
N LYS A 143 13.18 2.90 -14.95
CA LYS A 143 14.20 3.13 -15.98
C LYS A 143 13.85 2.38 -17.24
N ASP A 144 13.78 3.18 -18.29
CA ASP A 144 13.58 2.89 -19.70
C ASP A 144 14.60 1.89 -20.27
N ASP A 145 14.55 0.63 -19.85
CA ASP A 145 15.03 -0.46 -20.69
C ASP A 145 13.89 -1.45 -20.82
N ALA A 146 13.16 -1.29 -21.93
CA ALA A 146 12.09 -2.17 -22.37
C ALA A 146 12.60 -3.59 -22.73
N ASP A 147 13.90 -3.82 -22.65
CA ASP A 147 14.53 -5.08 -23.00
C ASP A 147 14.66 -5.98 -21.76
N GLN A 148 13.57 -6.73 -21.56
CA GLN A 148 13.53 -8.01 -20.85
C GLN A 148 13.89 -7.96 -19.36
N LEU A 149 12.87 -7.82 -18.50
CA LEU A 149 12.96 -8.03 -17.05
C LEU A 149 13.64 -9.39 -16.76
N GLU A 150 14.92 -9.35 -16.43
CA GLU A 150 15.72 -10.54 -16.16
C GLU A 150 15.52 -10.97 -14.70
N LEU A 151 14.62 -11.94 -14.51
CA LEU A 151 14.34 -12.55 -13.21
C LEU A 151 15.29 -13.72 -12.95
N PRO A 152 15.79 -13.90 -11.72
CA PRO A 152 16.57 -15.07 -11.35
C PRO A 152 15.78 -16.38 -11.56
N ALA A 153 16.48 -17.45 -11.94
CA ALA A 153 15.87 -18.78 -12.09
C ALA A 153 15.19 -19.27 -10.79
N ARG A 154 15.76 -18.90 -9.64
CA ARG A 154 15.23 -19.18 -8.32
C ARG A 154 15.13 -17.88 -7.53
N CYS A 155 13.92 -17.36 -7.44
CA CYS A 155 13.62 -16.09 -6.80
C CYS A 155 13.51 -16.25 -5.28
N ARG A 156 13.93 -15.22 -4.55
CA ARG A 156 13.59 -14.99 -3.14
C ARG A 156 12.89 -13.65 -3.06
N LEU A 157 11.70 -13.65 -2.47
CA LEU A 157 10.91 -12.46 -2.23
C LEU A 157 11.19 -11.94 -0.82
N ILE A 158 11.40 -10.64 -0.66
CA ILE A 158 11.71 -10.01 0.63
C ILE A 158 10.89 -8.73 0.80
N LYS A 159 10.39 -8.48 2.00
CA LYS A 159 9.73 -7.22 2.36
C LYS A 159 10.75 -6.07 2.44
N LEU A 160 10.41 -4.93 1.85
CA LEU A 160 11.22 -3.70 1.90
C LEU A 160 10.59 -2.67 2.85
N ALA A 161 11.36 -1.63 3.19
CA ALA A 161 10.85 -0.47 3.92
C ALA A 161 9.83 0.31 3.07
N ASP A 162 8.80 0.90 3.71
CA ASP A 162 7.72 1.59 3.03
C ASP A 162 7.99 3.09 2.90
N THR A 163 8.94 3.43 2.04
CA THR A 163 9.27 4.83 1.75
C THR A 163 8.14 5.58 1.05
N ALA A 164 7.35 4.88 0.23
CA ALA A 164 6.30 5.49 -0.59
C ALA A 164 5.13 6.01 0.26
N THR A 165 4.82 5.37 1.39
CA THR A 165 3.82 5.88 2.32
C THR A 165 4.25 7.22 2.91
N PHE A 166 5.51 7.36 3.34
CA PHE A 166 6.02 8.64 3.83
C PHE A 166 6.01 9.74 2.76
N ASP A 167 6.30 9.41 1.50
CA ASP A 167 6.24 10.39 0.39
C ASP A 167 4.82 10.95 0.22
N ARG A 168 3.81 10.08 0.32
CA ARG A 168 2.40 10.50 0.27
C ARG A 168 2.02 11.34 1.47
N LEU A 169 2.46 10.96 2.67
CA LEU A 169 2.19 11.70 3.90
C LEU A 169 2.80 13.11 3.86
N GLU A 170 4.02 13.25 3.37
CA GLU A 170 4.65 14.56 3.18
C GLU A 170 3.90 15.41 2.15
N GLN A 171 3.51 14.81 1.01
CA GLN A 171 2.70 15.51 -0.01
C GLN A 171 1.34 15.96 0.54
N THR A 172 0.66 15.11 1.29
CA THR A 172 -0.62 15.46 1.93
C THR A 172 -0.42 16.58 2.95
N MET A 173 0.65 16.53 3.76
CA MET A 173 0.96 17.57 4.72
C MET A 173 1.19 18.94 4.04
N GLU A 174 1.90 18.95 2.92
CA GLU A 174 2.11 20.15 2.10
C GLU A 174 0.79 20.67 1.51
N GLN A 175 -0.06 19.78 0.99
CA GLN A 175 -1.38 20.16 0.45
C GLN A 175 -2.28 20.78 1.51
N ILE A 176 -2.29 20.24 2.74
CA ILE A 176 -3.06 20.81 3.84
C ILE A 176 -2.49 22.18 4.22
N TRP A 177 -1.16 22.31 4.30
CA TRP A 177 -0.52 23.60 4.59
C TRP A 177 -0.90 24.67 3.57
N GLU A 178 -0.82 24.36 2.28
CA GLU A 178 -1.23 25.27 1.21
C GLU A 178 -2.73 25.61 1.28
N ALA A 179 -3.59 24.63 1.56
CA ALA A 179 -5.03 24.89 1.76
C ALA A 179 -5.28 25.83 2.96
N CYS A 180 -4.57 25.64 4.07
CA CYS A 180 -4.69 26.48 5.26
C CYS A 180 -4.19 27.91 5.04
N LYS A 181 -3.15 28.14 4.23
CA LYS A 181 -2.71 29.51 3.87
C LYS A 181 -3.77 30.27 3.07
N ASN A 182 -4.48 29.56 2.21
CA ASN A 182 -5.48 30.14 1.32
C ASN A 182 -6.84 30.37 2.02
N LEU A 183 -7.03 29.84 3.23
CA LEU A 183 -8.17 30.13 4.09
C LEU A 183 -7.93 31.44 4.86
N ASP A 184 -8.20 32.56 4.20
CA ASP A 184 -8.25 33.88 4.85
C ASP A 184 -9.50 33.95 5.76
N PRO A 185 -9.38 34.24 7.07
CA PRO A 185 -10.51 34.23 8.02
C PRO A 185 -11.56 35.34 7.84
N GLY A 186 -11.50 36.15 6.77
CA GLY A 186 -12.38 37.29 6.53
C GLY A 186 -13.33 37.19 5.32
N GLY A 187 -13.33 36.10 4.56
CA GLY A 187 -14.22 35.94 3.40
C GLY A 187 -15.57 35.32 3.77
N PRO A 188 -16.70 35.77 3.19
CA PRO A 188 -17.99 35.11 3.42
C PRO A 188 -17.88 33.63 3.03
N SER A 189 -18.18 32.77 3.99
CA SER A 189 -18.14 31.32 3.86
C SER A 189 -19.08 30.90 2.72
N SER A 190 -18.51 30.70 1.53
CA SER A 190 -19.11 29.82 0.54
C SER A 190 -18.40 28.49 0.71
N GLU A 191 -19.13 27.50 1.21
CA GLU A 191 -18.74 26.09 1.13
C GLU A 191 -18.58 25.74 -0.36
N LYS A 192 -17.43 26.08 -0.92
CA LYS A 192 -16.97 25.47 -2.15
C LYS A 192 -16.51 24.09 -1.74
N HIS A 193 -17.42 23.13 -1.89
CA HIS A 193 -17.10 21.72 -1.95
C HIS A 193 -15.82 21.57 -2.79
N VAL A 194 -14.68 21.31 -2.13
CA VAL A 194 -13.39 21.17 -2.80
C VAL A 194 -13.51 19.95 -3.70
N LYS A 195 -13.84 20.18 -4.96
CA LYS A 195 -13.92 19.15 -5.98
C LYS A 195 -12.50 18.77 -6.32
N LEU A 196 -12.01 17.70 -5.69
CA LEU A 196 -10.82 16.98 -6.10
C LEU A 196 -10.88 16.78 -7.63
N PRO A 197 -9.80 17.01 -8.39
CA PRO A 197 -9.82 16.89 -9.84
C PRO A 197 -10.08 15.43 -10.23
N ALA A 198 -11.33 15.13 -10.57
CA ALA A 198 -11.70 13.92 -11.27
C ALA A 198 -11.08 13.99 -12.66
N LYS A 199 -10.00 13.24 -12.89
CA LYS A 199 -9.52 12.96 -14.24
C LYS A 199 -10.55 12.06 -14.91
N ASP A 200 -11.20 12.64 -15.92
CA ASP A 200 -11.94 12.04 -17.03
C ASP A 200 -12.62 10.69 -16.79
N SER A 201 -13.91 10.74 -16.44
CA SER A 201 -14.84 9.64 -16.64
C SER A 201 -15.90 10.08 -17.64
N THR A 202 -15.81 9.53 -18.84
CA THR A 202 -16.74 9.67 -19.97
C THR A 202 -18.17 9.29 -19.56
N PRO A 203 -19.21 10.00 -20.02
CA PRO A 203 -20.59 9.68 -19.65
C PRO A 203 -21.07 8.42 -20.40
N VAL A 204 -21.57 7.43 -19.66
CA VAL A 204 -22.30 6.29 -20.24
C VAL A 204 -23.75 6.74 -20.48
N ASN A 205 -24.15 6.72 -21.74
CA ASN A 205 -25.47 7.08 -22.22
C ASN A 205 -26.58 6.18 -21.66
N LYS A 206 -27.71 6.83 -21.40
CA LYS A 206 -28.97 6.29 -20.92
C LYS A 206 -29.89 6.04 -22.12
N GLU A 207 -29.77 4.91 -22.80
CA GLU A 207 -30.85 4.43 -23.69
C GLU A 207 -30.64 2.98 -24.11
N LEU A 208 -31.59 2.11 -23.73
CA LEU A 208 -32.09 0.93 -24.46
C LEU A 208 -32.97 0.12 -23.49
N ALA A 209 -34.25 0.49 -23.43
CA ALA A 209 -35.30 -0.28 -22.78
C ALA A 209 -36.40 -0.60 -23.81
N LYS A 210 -36.36 -1.83 -24.34
CA LYS A 210 -37.44 -2.62 -24.99
C LYS A 210 -36.90 -4.06 -25.07
N GLU A 211 -37.59 -5.16 -24.87
CA GLU A 211 -38.93 -5.54 -24.41
C GLU A 211 -38.91 -7.08 -24.21
N ASN A 212 -39.95 -7.64 -23.56
CA ASN A 212 -40.35 -9.05 -23.45
C ASN A 212 -39.61 -9.97 -22.45
N SER A 213 -40.27 -10.88 -21.74
CA SER A 213 -41.68 -11.13 -21.39
C SER A 213 -41.74 -12.34 -20.42
N TYR A 214 -42.85 -12.42 -19.66
CA TYR A 214 -43.38 -13.56 -18.90
C TYR A 214 -42.82 -13.89 -17.50
N GLY A 215 -43.73 -13.84 -16.51
CA GLY A 215 -43.71 -14.73 -15.35
C GLY A 215 -43.74 -14.06 -13.97
N THR A 216 -44.93 -13.74 -13.45
CA THR A 216 -45.17 -13.72 -12.01
C THR A 216 -45.09 -15.17 -11.49
N PRO A 217 -44.55 -15.43 -10.28
CA PRO A 217 -45.42 -15.35 -9.10
C PRO A 217 -44.73 -15.02 -7.73
N SER A 218 -45.58 -14.54 -6.83
CA SER A 218 -45.64 -14.78 -5.38
C SER A 218 -44.40 -14.56 -4.50
N VAL A 219 -44.51 -13.54 -3.64
CA VAL A 219 -43.84 -13.42 -2.34
C VAL A 219 -44.31 -14.54 -1.40
N PRO A 220 -43.42 -15.08 -0.56
CA PRO A 220 -43.77 -15.15 0.85
C PRO A 220 -42.68 -14.56 1.74
N HIS A 221 -43.09 -13.62 2.60
CA HIS A 221 -42.37 -13.24 3.79
C HIS A 221 -42.27 -14.45 4.72
N SER A 222 -41.06 -14.77 5.18
CA SER A 222 -40.88 -15.37 6.50
C SER A 222 -39.71 -14.66 7.20
N LYS A 223 -39.96 -14.34 8.46
CA LYS A 223 -39.26 -13.32 9.26
C LYS A 223 -37.94 -13.85 9.81
N SER A 224 -36.91 -13.02 9.81
CA SER A 224 -35.89 -13.04 10.85
C SER A 224 -35.56 -11.59 11.24
N ASN A 225 -36.03 -11.20 12.42
CA ASN A 225 -35.72 -9.91 13.05
C ASN A 225 -34.25 -9.89 13.49
N CYS A 226 -33.51 -8.87 13.10
CA CYS A 226 -32.47 -8.24 13.92
C CYS A 226 -32.43 -6.77 13.51
N SER A 227 -32.58 -5.90 14.49
CA SER A 227 -32.81 -4.45 14.40
C SER A 227 -31.60 -3.69 13.84
N GLU A 228 -31.76 -3.08 12.67
CA GLU A 228 -30.96 -1.96 12.17
C GLU A 228 -31.85 -0.72 12.07
N GLU A 229 -32.25 -0.14 13.19
CA GLU A 229 -32.76 1.24 13.22
C GLU A 229 -32.14 1.93 14.46
N ASP A 230 -31.88 3.24 14.32
CA ASP A 230 -31.29 4.17 15.31
C ASP A 230 -29.77 4.43 15.26
N ALA A 231 -29.24 4.80 14.09
CA ALA A 231 -27.95 5.50 14.01
C ALA A 231 -27.95 6.74 13.09
N ASN A 232 -29.09 7.40 12.90
CA ASN A 232 -29.13 8.68 12.19
C ASN A 232 -30.29 9.56 12.68
N LEU A 233 -30.04 10.33 13.74
CA LEU A 233 -30.77 11.57 13.98
C LEU A 233 -29.78 12.70 14.29
N PRO A 234 -29.91 13.86 13.62
CA PRO A 234 -29.10 15.03 13.90
C PRO A 234 -29.63 15.72 15.17
N VAL A 235 -28.81 15.80 16.21
CA VAL A 235 -29.12 16.60 17.39
C VAL A 235 -28.65 18.02 17.11
N ASP A 236 -29.61 18.92 16.92
CA ASP A 236 -29.36 20.35 16.97
C ASP A 236 -30.39 21.06 17.85
N SER A 237 -29.93 22.16 18.42
CA SER A 237 -30.66 23.24 19.12
C SER A 237 -30.87 23.19 20.65
N SER A 238 -30.08 24.06 21.28
CA SER A 238 -30.46 25.08 22.27
C SER A 238 -30.92 24.68 23.68
N VAL A 239 -30.07 24.96 24.67
CA VAL A 239 -30.51 25.39 26.01
C VAL A 239 -29.67 26.58 26.47
N SER A 240 -30.35 27.69 26.71
CA SER A 240 -29.85 28.94 27.29
C SER A 240 -29.48 28.77 28.77
N LEU A 241 -28.24 29.13 29.13
CA LEU A 241 -27.82 29.28 30.52
C LEU A 241 -27.92 30.75 30.92
N THR A 242 -28.90 31.07 31.77
CA THR A 242 -28.97 32.35 32.46
C THR A 242 -28.02 32.35 33.65
N GLU A 243 -27.18 33.38 33.64
CA GLU A 243 -26.25 33.83 34.66
C GLU A 243 -26.98 34.26 35.95
N SER A 244 -26.45 33.88 37.11
CA SER A 244 -26.69 34.59 38.38
C SER A 244 -25.48 34.40 39.27
N ALA A 245 -24.74 35.50 39.41
CA ALA A 245 -23.52 35.64 40.16
C ALA A 245 -23.75 36.07 41.62
N SER A 246 -22.67 35.96 42.40
CA SER A 246 -22.34 36.68 43.64
C SER A 246 -22.86 36.06 44.95
N ARG A 247 -22.19 36.11 46.10
CA ARG A 247 -20.81 36.38 46.59
C ARG A 247 -20.94 36.24 48.13
N VAL A 248 -19.88 35.81 48.82
CA VAL A 248 -19.42 36.29 50.17
C VAL A 248 -20.47 36.24 51.30
N ASN A 249 -20.34 35.37 52.29
CA ASN A 249 -19.32 35.39 53.37
C ASN A 249 -19.36 34.05 54.11
#